data_AF-R6X7N4-F1
#
_entry.id   AF-R6X7N4-F1
#
_cell.length_a   1.000
_cell.length_b   1.000
_cell.length_c   1.000
_cell.angle_alpha   90.00
_cell.angle_beta   90.00
_cell.angle_gamma   90.00
#
_symmetry.space_group_name_H-M   'P 1'
#
loop_
_entity.id
_entity.type
_entity.pdbx_description
1 polymer ?
#
loop_
_entity_poly.entity_id
_entity_poly.type
_entity_poly.pdbx_seq_one_letter_code
_entity_poly.pdbx_strand_id
1 'polypeptide(L)'
;MTIGDDFKILSDKTTDGVRHITAVPSAIVCSAQIDFDLIEGKIHNLRYIKGCDGNLQAIGRLLEGMEAGKAVEILSGVNCHGRGTSCSDQLTRVLRKVIG
;
A
#
# COMPACT_ATOMS: atom_id res chain seq x y z
N MET A 1 9.53 2.83 20.10
CA MET A 1 10.14 3.20 18.81
C MET A 1 11.14 2.13 18.45
N THR A 2 10.68 1.04 17.87
CA THR A 2 11.59 0.17 17.11
C THR A 2 12.04 0.97 15.90
N ILE A 3 13.31 0.89 15.52
CA ILE A 3 13.77 1.31 14.20
C ILE A 3 13.04 0.36 13.23
N GLY A 4 11.88 0.80 12.75
CA GLY A 4 10.90 -0.09 12.15
C GLY A 4 9.98 0.79 11.35
N ASP A 5 10.07 0.60 10.03
CA ASP A 5 9.21 1.08 8.96
C ASP A 5 8.56 2.46 9.12
N ASP A 6 8.75 3.35 8.14
CA ASP A 6 8.20 4.70 8.16
C ASP A 6 6.68 4.78 7.88
N PHE A 7 5.94 3.68 8.09
CA PHE A 7 4.48 3.61 8.01
C PHE A 7 3.87 3.03 9.30
N LYS A 8 2.55 3.13 9.45
CA LYS A 8 1.81 2.52 10.56
C LYS A 8 0.58 1.78 10.06
N ILE A 9 0.48 0.49 10.33
CA ILE A 9 -0.78 -0.25 10.14
C ILE A 9 -1.75 0.14 11.25
N LEU A 10 -2.92 0.66 10.88
CA LEU A 10 -3.99 1.04 11.80
C LEU A 10 -4.97 -0.11 12.05
N SER A 11 -5.23 -0.92 11.02
CA SER A 11 -6.11 -2.07 11.09
C SER A 11 -5.58 -3.17 10.18
N ASP A 12 -5.67 -4.41 10.64
CA ASP A 12 -5.40 -5.63 9.90
C ASP A 12 -6.37 -6.69 10.45
N LYS A 13 -7.46 -6.92 9.72
CA LYS A 13 -8.57 -7.77 10.18
C LYS A 13 -9.01 -8.69 9.07
N THR A 14 -9.24 -9.96 9.41
CA THR A 14 -9.79 -10.94 8.47
C THR A 14 -11.25 -11.22 8.83
N THR A 15 -12.14 -11.12 7.85
CA THR A 15 -13.56 -11.51 7.96
C THR A 15 -13.95 -12.25 6.69
N ASP A 16 -14.52 -13.45 6.81
CA ASP A 16 -15.02 -14.26 5.70
C ASP A 16 -14.01 -14.44 4.53
N GLY A 17 -12.74 -14.68 4.87
CA GLY A 17 -11.67 -14.88 3.89
C GLY A 17 -11.10 -13.60 3.27
N VAL A 18 -11.65 -12.43 3.60
CA VAL A 18 -11.16 -11.12 3.18
C VAL A 18 -10.34 -10.51 4.32
N ARG A 19 -9.06 -10.23 4.07
CA ARG A 19 -8.20 -9.51 5.02
C ARG A 19 -8.15 -8.04 4.64
N HIS A 20 -8.72 -7.17 5.46
CA HIS A 20 -8.77 -5.73 5.26
C HIS A 20 -7.62 -5.02 6.00
N ILE A 21 -6.82 -4.24 5.26
CA ILE A 21 -5.68 -3.50 5.79
C ILE A 21 -5.92 -2.00 5.61
N THR A 22 -5.77 -1.25 6.70
CA THR A 22 -5.66 0.22 6.68
C THR A 22 -4.30 0.60 7.24
N ALA A 23 -3.56 1.45 6.52
CA ALA A 23 -2.27 1.95 6.95
C ALA A 23 -2.11 3.46 6.70
N VAL A 24 -1.34 4.12 7.55
CA VAL A 24 -0.83 5.48 7.35
C VAL A 24 0.58 5.36 6.77
N PRO A 25 0.83 5.85 5.55
CA PRO A 25 2.17 5.83 4.98
C PRO A 25 3.05 6.92 5.61
N SER A 26 4.31 6.94 5.23
CA SER A 26 5.27 7.97 5.64
C SER A 26 4.76 9.38 5.49
N ALA A 27 4.96 10.19 6.54
CA ALA A 27 4.52 11.59 6.56
C ALA A 27 5.16 12.45 5.45
N ILE A 28 6.21 11.96 4.80
CA ILE A 28 6.89 12.66 3.69
C ILE A 28 6.22 12.42 2.32
N VAL A 29 5.27 11.49 2.19
CA VAL A 29 4.50 11.29 0.95
C VAL A 29 3.17 12.05 0.97
N CYS A 30 2.54 12.20 -0.19
CA CYS A 30 1.32 13.00 -0.31
C CYS A 30 0.05 12.27 0.14
N SER A 31 0.04 10.93 0.14
CA SER A 31 -1.08 10.15 0.68
C SER A 31 -1.07 10.20 2.20
N ALA A 32 -2.25 10.29 2.80
CA ALA A 32 -2.46 10.24 4.24
C ALA A 32 -2.92 8.85 4.73
N GLN A 33 -3.44 8.02 3.83
CA GLN A 33 -3.94 6.67 4.17
C GLN A 33 -3.92 5.77 2.94
N ILE A 34 -3.70 4.48 3.17
CA ILE A 34 -3.81 3.40 2.19
C ILE A 34 -4.78 2.37 2.76
N ASP A 35 -5.82 2.04 2.01
CA ASP A 35 -6.78 0.99 2.32
C ASP A 35 -6.75 -0.04 1.19
N PHE A 36 -6.72 -1.33 1.53
CA PHE A 36 -6.84 -2.41 0.55
C PHE A 36 -7.26 -3.71 1.24
N ASP A 37 -7.77 -4.62 0.43
CA ASP A 37 -8.08 -5.99 0.80
C ASP A 37 -7.05 -6.96 0.23
N LEU A 38 -6.83 -8.05 0.94
CA LEU A 38 -6.17 -9.25 0.44
C LEU A 38 -7.16 -10.40 0.43
N ILE A 39 -7.36 -10.99 -0.75
CA ILE A 39 -8.19 -12.18 -0.97
C ILE A 39 -7.30 -13.20 -1.68
N GLU A 40 -7.02 -14.32 -1.01
CA GLU A 40 -6.12 -15.37 -1.53
C GLU A 40 -4.75 -14.83 -2.01
N GLY A 41 -4.20 -13.84 -1.32
CA GLY A 41 -2.90 -13.23 -1.66
C GLY A 41 -2.94 -12.12 -2.71
N LYS A 42 -4.12 -11.84 -3.29
CA LYS A 42 -4.31 -10.80 -4.32
C LYS A 42 -4.87 -9.52 -3.74
N ILE A 43 -4.42 -8.40 -4.30
CA ILE A 43 -4.84 -7.05 -3.92
C ILE A 43 -6.22 -6.77 -4.49
N HIS A 44 -7.12 -6.27 -3.65
CA HIS A 44 -8.45 -5.81 -4.03
C HIS A 44 -8.77 -4.47 -3.36
N ASN A 45 -9.67 -3.70 -3.98
CA ASN A 45 -10.22 -2.46 -3.40
C ASN A 45 -9.17 -1.44 -2.94
N LEU A 46 -8.01 -1.38 -3.61
CA LEU A 46 -6.94 -0.46 -3.24
C LEU A 46 -7.39 0.99 -3.42
N ARG A 47 -7.36 1.74 -2.33
CA ARG A 47 -7.69 3.16 -2.28
C ARG A 47 -6.67 3.93 -1.47
N TYR A 48 -6.41 5.15 -1.91
CA TYR A 48 -5.60 6.12 -1.19
C TYR A 48 -6.48 7.29 -0.74
N ILE A 49 -6.15 7.87 0.41
CA ILE A 49 -6.73 9.15 0.86
C ILE A 49 -5.67 10.23 0.70
N LYS A 50 -5.99 11.30 -0.06
CA LYS A 50 -5.04 12.34 -0.53
C LYS A 50 -3.95 11.82 -1.47
N GLY A 51 -3.28 12.77 -2.13
CA GLY A 51 -2.24 12.52 -3.13
C GLY A 51 -2.70 12.89 -4.54
N CYS A 52 -1.99 12.40 -5.55
CA CYS A 52 -2.36 12.62 -6.95
C CYS A 52 -3.59 11.77 -7.28
N ASP A 53 -4.76 12.39 -7.27
CA ASP A 53 -6.06 11.71 -7.36
C ASP A 53 -6.14 10.75 -8.58
N GLY A 54 -5.90 11.25 -9.79
CA GLY A 54 -5.97 10.43 -11.00
C GLY A 54 -4.97 9.27 -11.04
N ASN A 55 -3.70 9.52 -10.70
CA ASN A 55 -2.67 8.49 -10.73
C ASN A 55 -2.87 7.42 -9.65
N LEU A 56 -3.30 7.81 -8.44
CA LEU A 56 -3.52 6.83 -7.36
C LEU A 56 -4.76 5.97 -7.63
N GLN A 57 -5.81 6.54 -8.25
CA GLN A 57 -6.92 5.75 -8.76
C GLN A 57 -6.49 4.79 -9.87
N ALA A 58 -5.62 5.22 -10.80
CA ALA A 58 -5.11 4.36 -11.85
C ALA A 58 -4.28 3.19 -11.28
N ILE A 59 -3.42 3.44 -10.28
CA ILE A 59 -2.68 2.38 -9.57
C ILE A 59 -3.65 1.38 -8.92
N GLY A 60 -4.70 1.86 -8.24
CA GLY A 60 -5.74 0.99 -7.68
C GLY A 60 -6.33 0.04 -8.72
N ARG A 61 -6.71 0.57 -9.89
CA ARG A 61 -7.26 -0.22 -11.00
C ARG A 61 -6.26 -1.19 -11.61
N LEU A 62 -5.00 -0.78 -11.77
CA LEU A 62 -3.95 -1.61 -12.36
C LEU A 62 -3.56 -2.80 -11.46
N LEU A 63 -3.70 -2.65 -10.14
CA LEU A 63 -3.36 -3.68 -9.16
C LEU A 63 -4.54 -4.56 -8.74
N GLU A 64 -5.75 -4.28 -9.21
CA GLU A 64 -6.94 -5.07 -8.87
C GLU A 64 -6.78 -6.54 -9.32
N GLY A 65 -6.89 -7.48 -8.38
CA GLY A 65 -6.66 -8.91 -8.60
C GLY A 65 -5.19 -9.30 -8.79
N MET A 66 -4.25 -8.38 -8.64
CA MET A 66 -2.82 -8.67 -8.77
C MET A 66 -2.28 -9.36 -7.50
N GLU A 67 -1.45 -10.38 -7.69
CA GLU A 67 -0.65 -10.97 -6.62
C GLU A 67 0.16 -9.91 -5.87
N ALA A 68 0.03 -9.85 -4.54
CA ALA A 68 0.66 -8.82 -3.72
C ALA A 68 2.19 -8.78 -3.90
N GLY A 69 2.84 -9.96 -3.99
CA GLY A 69 4.27 -10.06 -4.27
C GLY A 69 4.65 -9.44 -5.61
N LYS A 70 3.81 -9.59 -6.64
CA LYS A 70 4.07 -9.01 -7.96
C LYS A 70 3.99 -7.48 -7.93
N ALA A 71 3.02 -6.93 -7.19
CA ALA A 71 2.93 -5.49 -6.98
C ALA A 71 4.18 -4.93 -6.27
N VAL A 72 4.71 -5.66 -5.28
CA VAL A 72 5.97 -5.32 -4.60
C VAL A 72 7.13 -5.28 -5.58
N GLU A 73 7.28 -6.28 -6.45
CA GLU A 73 8.35 -6.31 -7.47
C GLU A 73 8.32 -5.11 -8.41
N ILE A 74 7.12 -4.70 -8.86
CA ILE A 74 6.96 -3.65 -9.86
C ILE A 74 7.13 -2.25 -9.25
N LEU A 75 6.63 -2.03 -8.04
CA LEU A 75 6.48 -0.68 -7.47
C LEU A 75 7.52 -0.33 -6.41
N SER A 76 8.29 -1.30 -5.91
CA SER A 76 9.31 -1.05 -4.89
C SER A 76 10.39 -0.10 -5.42
N GLY A 77 10.74 0.89 -4.62
CA GLY A 77 11.77 1.87 -4.94
C GLY A 77 11.32 3.03 -5.82
N VAL A 78 10.05 3.06 -6.28
CA VAL A 78 9.52 4.23 -7.01
C VAL A 78 9.66 5.47 -6.12
N ASN A 79 10.43 6.45 -6.58
CA ASN A 79 10.79 7.63 -5.80
C ASN A 79 10.04 8.86 -6.31
N CYS A 80 9.38 9.58 -5.42
CA CYS A 80 8.68 10.83 -5.73
C CYS A 80 9.57 12.02 -5.38
N HIS A 81 10.10 12.71 -6.40
CA HIS A 81 10.89 13.94 -6.24
C HIS A 81 12.10 13.78 -5.31
N GLY A 82 12.79 12.64 -5.33
CA GLY A 82 14.01 12.43 -4.54
C GLY A 82 13.78 12.17 -3.04
N ARG A 83 12.54 12.00 -2.58
CA ARG A 83 12.21 11.71 -1.16
C ARG A 83 12.68 10.35 -0.66
N GLY A 84 13.16 9.48 -1.55
CA GLY A 84 13.57 8.11 -1.22
C GLY A 84 12.39 7.13 -1.07
N THR A 85 11.17 7.58 -1.40
CA THR A 85 9.93 6.79 -1.40
C THR A 85 8.84 7.53 -2.20
N SER A 86 7.68 6.92 -2.32
CA SER A 86 6.48 7.47 -2.98
C SER A 86 5.22 6.79 -2.41
N CYS A 87 4.03 7.27 -2.77
CA CYS A 87 2.79 6.60 -2.35
C CYS A 87 2.74 5.11 -2.77
N SER A 88 3.20 4.78 -3.98
CA SER A 88 3.24 3.40 -4.47
C SER A 88 4.36 2.58 -3.81
N ASP A 89 5.52 3.18 -3.54
CA ASP A 89 6.58 2.50 -2.78
C ASP A 89 6.13 2.22 -1.34
N GLN A 90 5.43 3.17 -0.69
CA GLN A 90 4.85 2.98 0.64
C GLN A 90 3.83 1.83 0.68
N LEU A 91 3.00 1.68 -0.36
CA LEU A 91 2.17 0.48 -0.50
C LEU A 91 3.02 -0.79 -0.48
N THR A 92 4.16 -0.85 -1.20
CA THR A 92 5.00 -2.06 -1.21
C THR A 92 5.59 -2.40 0.15
N ARG A 93 5.93 -1.38 0.96
CA ARG A 93 6.42 -1.58 2.33
C ARG A 93 5.34 -2.17 3.22
N VAL A 94 4.12 -1.64 3.12
CA VAL A 94 2.95 -2.20 3.82
C VAL A 94 2.68 -3.63 3.36
N LEU A 95 2.67 -3.89 2.04
CA LEU A 95 2.45 -5.22 1.48
C LEU A 95 3.48 -6.24 2.00
N ARG A 96 4.78 -5.94 1.93
CA ARG A 96 5.84 -6.79 2.49
C ARG A 96 5.57 -7.14 3.95
N LYS A 97 5.20 -6.16 4.76
CA LYS A 97 4.92 -6.37 6.18
C LYS A 97 3.75 -7.30 6.44
N VAL A 98 2.71 -7.25 5.60
CA VAL A 98 1.49 -8.05 5.82
C VAL A 98 1.56 -9.43 5.17
N ILE A 99 2.34 -9.62 4.10
CA ILE A 99 2.46 -10.92 3.41
C ILE A 99 3.63 -11.79 3.91
N GLY A 100 4.62 -11.21 4.59
CA GLY A 100 5.80 -11.92 5.11
C GLY A 100 7.08 -11.56 4.38
#